data_AF-A0A5J4W5C8-F1
#
_entry.id   AF-A0A5J4W5C8-F1
#
_cell.length_a   1.000
_cell.length_b   1.000
_cell.length_c   1.000
_cell.angle_alpha   90.00
_cell.angle_beta   90.00
_cell.angle_gamma   90.00
#
_symmetry.space_group_name_H-M   'P 1'
#
loop_
_entity.id
_entity.type
_entity.pdbx_description
1 polymer ?
#
loop_
_entity_poly.entity_id
_entity_poly.type
_entity_poly.pdbx_seq_one_letter_code
_entity_poly.pdbx_strand_id
1 'polypeptide(L)'
;MIELTAGAIDNILNNKTVIDPILQVVNTPYIDNHIGLQEFKIYVSDGIWGVQSIIAKEKVVQINSSNFKKFTIIKLTQFETGMYDGKVAIIINDFETILLDFNGQIGKPKKYISQNRNESVIVWQLFT
;
A
#
# COMPACT_ATOMS: atom_id res chain seq x y z
N MET A 1 -12.10 18.81 -4.52
CA MET A 1 -12.34 17.75 -3.51
C MET A 1 -11.49 16.57 -3.94
N ILE A 2 -10.68 15.97 -3.05
CA ILE A 2 -9.94 14.75 -3.39
C ILE A 2 -10.81 13.57 -2.99
N GLU A 3 -11.04 12.66 -3.92
CA GLU A 3 -11.82 11.44 -3.70
C GLU A 3 -10.89 10.23 -3.75
N LEU A 4 -10.98 9.38 -2.73
CA LEU A 4 -10.32 8.08 -2.74
C LEU A 4 -11.10 7.13 -3.65
N THR A 5 -10.41 6.18 -4.28
CA THR A 5 -11.05 5.17 -5.13
C THR A 5 -11.71 4.10 -4.27
N ALA A 6 -12.91 4.41 -3.76
CA ALA A 6 -13.65 3.56 -2.83
C ALA A 6 -13.82 2.10 -3.34
N GLY A 7 -13.44 1.13 -2.51
CA GLY A 7 -13.49 -0.30 -2.85
C GLY A 7 -12.30 -0.79 -3.68
N ALA A 8 -11.33 0.07 -4.02
CA ALA A 8 -10.12 -0.33 -4.72
C ALA A 8 -9.37 -1.45 -4.01
N ILE A 9 -9.22 -1.40 -2.68
CA ILE A 9 -8.45 -2.41 -1.95
C ILE A 9 -9.10 -3.78 -2.08
N ASP A 10 -10.42 -3.88 -1.92
CA ASP A 10 -11.11 -5.17 -2.07
C ASP A 10 -11.01 -5.70 -3.50
N ASN A 11 -11.14 -4.82 -4.51
CA ASN A 11 -11.00 -5.21 -5.90
C ASN A 11 -9.58 -5.69 -6.23
N ILE A 12 -8.55 -4.92 -5.85
CA ILE A 12 -7.13 -5.27 -6.07
C ILE A 12 -6.83 -6.61 -5.42
N LEU A 13 -7.18 -6.77 -4.14
CA LEU A 13 -6.87 -7.99 -3.41
C LEU A 13 -7.66 -9.18 -3.97
N ASN A 14 -8.85 -8.99 -4.56
CA ASN A 14 -9.61 -10.00 -5.30
C ASN A 14 -9.23 -10.16 -6.78
N ASN A 15 -8.01 -9.76 -7.16
CA ASN A 15 -7.47 -9.90 -8.52
C ASN A 15 -8.35 -9.24 -9.60
N LYS A 16 -9.15 -8.23 -9.23
CA LYS A 16 -9.90 -7.42 -10.18
C LYS A 16 -9.04 -6.23 -10.59
N THR A 17 -9.13 -5.87 -11.87
CA THR A 17 -8.43 -4.70 -12.41
C THR A 17 -8.97 -3.42 -11.77
N VAL A 18 -8.05 -2.59 -11.26
CA VAL A 18 -8.31 -1.23 -10.82
C VAL A 18 -7.26 -0.33 -11.47
N ILE A 19 -7.71 0.70 -12.18
CA ILE A 19 -6.82 1.63 -12.88
C ILE A 19 -6.54 2.80 -11.96
N ASP A 20 -5.25 3.12 -11.78
CA ASP A 20 -4.75 4.28 -11.05
C ASP A 20 -5.46 4.59 -9.71
N PRO A 21 -5.55 3.62 -8.78
CA PRO A 21 -6.30 3.81 -7.54
C PRO A 21 -5.69 4.92 -6.69
N ILE A 22 -6.54 5.83 -6.23
CA ILE A 22 -6.19 6.92 -5.31
C ILE A 22 -6.46 6.45 -3.88
N LEU A 23 -5.39 6.38 -3.09
CA LEU A 23 -5.40 5.86 -1.73
C LEU A 23 -4.78 6.87 -0.75
N GLN A 24 -5.15 6.77 0.52
CA GLN A 24 -4.54 7.55 1.59
C GLN A 24 -3.62 6.69 2.45
N VAL A 25 -2.43 7.20 2.75
CA VAL A 25 -1.53 6.65 3.77
C VAL A 25 -2.08 6.99 5.16
N VAL A 26 -2.37 6.01 6.02
CA VAL A 26 -3.02 6.25 7.32
C VAL A 26 -2.11 6.00 8.52
N ASN A 27 -0.91 5.46 8.33
CA ASN A 27 0.11 5.36 9.37
C ASN A 27 1.36 6.15 8.99
N THR A 28 2.19 6.43 9.99
CA THR A 28 3.55 6.87 9.70
C THR A 28 4.28 5.67 9.12
N PRO A 29 4.98 5.86 8.00
CA PRO A 29 5.74 4.78 7.47
C PRO A 29 6.85 4.29 8.39
N TYR A 30 7.14 3.01 8.30
CA TYR A 30 8.18 2.36 9.07
C TYR A 30 9.14 1.65 8.14
N ILE A 31 10.43 1.95 8.30
CA ILE A 31 11.50 1.21 7.66
C ILE A 31 11.77 -0.04 8.50
N ASP A 32 11.54 -1.21 7.92
CA ASP A 32 12.01 -2.44 8.51
C ASP A 32 13.44 -2.73 8.05
N ASN A 33 14.35 -2.93 9.01
CA ASN A 33 15.77 -3.22 8.76
C ASN A 33 16.10 -4.72 8.92
N HIS A 34 15.11 -5.59 9.10
CA HIS A 34 15.33 -7.02 9.19
C HIS A 34 15.80 -7.60 7.84
N ILE A 35 16.92 -8.34 7.86
CA ILE A 35 17.41 -9.19 6.76
C ILE A 35 17.89 -8.41 5.49
N GLY A 36 18.42 -7.19 5.62
CA GLY A 36 19.11 -6.49 4.51
C GLY A 36 18.22 -6.01 3.36
N LEU A 37 16.94 -6.36 3.39
CA LEU A 37 15.88 -5.85 2.53
C LEU A 37 15.22 -4.68 3.26
N GLN A 38 15.58 -3.47 2.88
CA GLN A 38 14.95 -2.27 3.41
C GLN A 38 13.55 -2.15 2.82
N GLU A 39 12.57 -2.69 3.53
CA GLU A 39 11.17 -2.64 3.14
C GLU A 39 10.49 -1.47 3.85
N PHE A 40 9.78 -0.66 3.08
CA PHE A 40 9.07 0.48 3.62
C PHE A 40 7.59 0.12 3.81
N LYS A 41 7.23 -0.14 5.06
CA LYS A 41 5.88 -0.57 5.43
C LYS A 41 4.99 0.63 5.66
N ILE A 42 3.85 0.61 4.99
CA ILE A 42 2.77 1.57 5.19
C ILE A 42 1.44 0.83 5.35
N TYR A 43 0.44 1.58 5.76
CA TYR A 43 -0.95 1.16 5.77
C TYR A 43 -1.71 2.16 4.93
N VAL A 44 -2.41 1.67 3.92
CA VAL A 44 -3.18 2.49 2.97
C VAL A 44 -4.66 2.24 3.14
N SER A 45 -5.47 3.22 2.76
CA SER A 45 -6.92 3.23 2.85
C SER A 45 -7.53 3.73 1.55
N ASP A 46 -8.61 3.10 1.11
CA ASP A 46 -9.49 3.59 0.04
C ASP A 46 -10.73 4.33 0.59
N GLY A 47 -10.78 4.54 1.91
CA GLY A 47 -11.91 5.14 2.65
C GLY A 47 -12.93 4.14 3.21
N ILE A 48 -12.96 2.91 2.67
CA ILE A 48 -13.85 1.81 3.09
C ILE A 48 -13.05 0.68 3.74
N TRP A 49 -11.94 0.31 3.11
CA TRP A 49 -11.02 -0.72 3.52
C TRP A 49 -9.65 -0.10 3.77
N GLY A 50 -8.86 -0.78 4.60
CA GLY A 50 -7.45 -0.48 4.74
C GLY A 50 -6.63 -1.75 4.85
N VAL A 51 -5.43 -1.71 4.30
CA VAL A 51 -4.54 -2.87 4.22
C VAL A 51 -3.09 -2.44 4.46
N GLN A 52 -2.30 -3.37 4.98
CA GLN A 52 -0.86 -3.21 5.01
C GLN A 52 -0.29 -3.28 3.59
N SER A 53 0.70 -2.44 3.31
CA SER A 53 1.34 -2.36 2.01
C SER A 53 2.85 -2.14 2.17
N ILE A 54 3.58 -2.56 1.15
CA ILE A 54 5.03 -2.47 1.09
C ILE A 54 5.38 -1.61 -0.11
N ILE A 55 6.21 -0.60 0.09
CA ILE A 55 6.78 0.16 -1.02
C ILE A 55 8.12 -0.47 -1.40
N ALA A 56 8.32 -0.69 -2.70
CA ALA A 56 9.54 -1.24 -3.27
C ALA A 56 10.77 -0.39 -2.90
N LYS A 57 11.91 -1.05 -2.66
CA LYS A 57 13.14 -0.42 -2.12
C LYS A 57 13.66 0.70 -3.00
N GLU A 58 13.48 0.59 -4.32
CA GLU A 58 13.90 1.57 -5.32
C GLU A 58 13.23 2.93 -5.12
N LYS A 59 12.06 2.95 -4.47
CA LYS A 59 11.29 4.16 -4.18
C LYS A 59 11.60 4.78 -2.81
N VAL A 60 12.43 4.14 -1.99
CA VAL A 60 12.79 4.65 -0.66
C VAL A 60 13.48 6.03 -0.74
N VAL A 61 14.28 6.28 -1.78
CA VAL A 61 14.91 7.61 -1.99
C VAL A 61 13.84 8.68 -2.25
N GLN A 62 12.83 8.37 -3.07
CA GLN A 62 11.70 9.27 -3.35
C GLN A 62 10.91 9.54 -2.08
N ILE A 63 10.71 8.54 -1.21
CA ILE A 63 10.02 8.72 0.07
C ILE A 63 10.86 9.57 1.03
N ASN A 64 12.15 9.30 1.19
CA ASN A 64 13.00 10.06 2.11
C ASN A 64 13.20 11.52 1.68
N SER A 65 13.07 11.81 0.38
CA SER A 65 13.19 13.16 -0.17
C SER A 65 11.84 13.89 -0.32
N SER A 66 10.73 13.15 -0.35
CA SER A 66 9.38 13.73 -0.28
C SER A 66 8.94 13.83 1.18
N ASN A 67 8.14 14.81 1.55
CA ASN A 67 7.57 14.88 2.92
C ASN A 67 6.47 13.81 3.11
N PHE A 68 6.70 12.58 2.65
CA PHE A 68 5.78 11.47 2.67
C PHE A 68 5.49 11.09 4.12
N LYS A 69 4.22 11.20 4.50
CA LYS A 69 3.81 11.09 5.90
C LYS A 69 2.40 10.53 6.02
N LYS A 70 1.98 10.36 7.27
CA LYS A 70 0.59 10.04 7.58
C LYS A 70 -0.33 11.10 6.95
N PHE A 71 -1.40 10.63 6.31
CA PHE A 71 -2.39 11.38 5.53
C PHE A 71 -1.95 11.90 4.18
N THR A 72 -0.77 11.51 3.69
CA THR A 72 -0.42 11.66 2.27
C THR A 72 -1.42 10.88 1.40
N ILE A 73 -1.84 11.48 0.29
CA ILE A 73 -2.69 10.86 -0.73
C ILE A 73 -1.80 10.52 -1.93
N ILE A 74 -1.87 9.25 -2.34
CA ILE A 74 -1.09 8.69 -3.44
C ILE A 74 -2.02 8.10 -4.50
N LYS A 75 -1.56 8.12 -5.75
CA LYS A 75 -2.15 7.39 -6.87
C LYS A 75 -1.19 6.27 -7.25
N LEU A 76 -1.62 5.02 -7.15
CA LEU A 76 -0.75 3.91 -7.53
C LEU A 76 -0.65 3.83 -9.05
N THR A 77 0.55 3.82 -9.60
CA THR A 77 0.80 3.70 -11.05
C THR A 77 1.33 2.31 -11.42
N GLN A 78 1.98 1.63 -10.48
CA GLN A 78 2.39 0.23 -10.64
C GLN A 78 2.32 -0.49 -9.29
N PHE A 79 1.55 -1.58 -9.24
CA PHE A 79 1.37 -2.36 -8.02
C PHE A 79 0.99 -3.81 -8.32
N GLU A 80 1.15 -4.67 -7.33
CA GLU A 80 0.73 -6.06 -7.38
C GLU A 80 0.23 -6.53 -6.00
N THR A 81 -0.44 -7.68 -5.96
CA THR A 81 -0.81 -8.34 -4.71
C THR A 81 0.26 -9.31 -4.27
N GLY A 82 0.60 -9.33 -2.98
CA GLY A 82 1.54 -10.30 -2.43
C GLY A 82 1.14 -10.75 -1.03
N MET A 83 2.02 -11.54 -0.42
CA MET A 83 1.92 -11.91 0.98
C MET A 83 3.10 -11.36 1.75
N TYR A 84 2.82 -10.90 2.95
CA TYR A 84 3.80 -10.40 3.90
C TYR A 84 3.46 -10.83 5.31
N ASP A 85 4.39 -11.49 6.00
CA ASP A 85 4.17 -11.99 7.37
C ASP A 85 2.85 -12.79 7.50
N GLY A 86 2.60 -13.67 6.52
CA GLY A 86 1.38 -14.49 6.45
C GLY A 86 0.08 -13.72 6.16
N LYS A 87 0.15 -12.44 5.79
CA LYS A 87 -1.01 -11.59 5.49
C LYS A 87 -0.96 -11.08 4.06
N VAL A 88 -2.11 -10.92 3.44
CA VAL A 88 -2.21 -10.29 2.12
C VAL A 88 -1.80 -8.82 2.21
N ALA A 89 -0.99 -8.36 1.25
CA ALA A 89 -0.52 -7.00 1.14
C ALA A 89 -0.58 -6.51 -0.31
N ILE A 90 -0.62 -5.19 -0.49
CA ILE A 90 -0.33 -4.55 -1.78
C ILE A 90 1.16 -4.22 -1.81
N ILE A 91 1.85 -4.67 -2.86
CA ILE A 91 3.23 -4.31 -3.14
C ILE A 91 3.19 -3.15 -4.14
N ILE A 92 3.69 -2.00 -3.72
CA ILE A 92 3.65 -0.73 -4.47
C ILE A 92 5.03 -0.54 -5.12
N ASN A 93 5.08 -0.75 -6.43
CA ASN A 93 6.29 -0.61 -7.24
C ASN A 93 6.47 0.85 -7.71
N ASP A 94 5.36 1.55 -7.97
CA ASP A 94 5.37 2.95 -8.35
C ASP A 94 4.08 3.69 -7.93
N PHE A 95 4.23 4.98 -7.63
CA PHE A 95 3.13 5.85 -7.25
C PHE A 95 3.44 7.33 -7.50
N GLU A 96 2.39 8.11 -7.70
CA GLU A 96 2.44 9.57 -7.69
C GLU A 96 1.89 10.11 -6.37
N THR A 97 2.53 11.16 -5.82
CA THR A 97 1.97 11.89 -4.68
C THR A 97 1.00 12.94 -5.17
N ILE A 98 -0.27 12.82 -4.79
CA ILE A 98 -1.34 13.77 -5.15
C ILE A 98 -1.42 14.91 -4.14
N LEU A 99 -1.30 14.58 -2.84
CA LEU A 99 -1.31 15.56 -1.76
C LEU A 99 -0.45 15.07 -0.60
N LEU A 100 0.45 15.90 -0.07
CA LEU A 100 1.34 15.52 1.03
C LEU A 100 0.64 15.48 2.39
N ASP A 101 -0.38 16.31 2.61
CA ASP A 101 -1.09 16.39 3.88
C ASP A 101 -2.57 16.75 3.71
N PHE A 102 -3.45 15.80 4.02
CA PHE A 102 -4.89 16.03 4.07
C PHE A 102 -5.38 16.48 5.47
N ASN A 103 -4.50 16.56 6.48
CA ASN A 103 -4.81 16.91 7.86
C ASN A 103 -5.81 15.98 8.58
N GLY A 104 -6.07 14.79 8.05
CA GLY A 104 -6.98 13.84 8.67
C GLY A 104 -7.19 12.57 7.84
N GLN A 105 -7.77 11.56 8.48
CA GLN A 105 -8.15 10.33 7.79
C GLN A 105 -9.45 10.54 7.01
N ILE A 106 -9.49 10.11 5.75
CA ILE A 106 -10.71 10.07 4.95
C ILE A 106 -11.44 8.76 5.25
N GLY A 107 -12.70 8.89 5.68
CA GLY A 107 -13.57 7.75 5.98
C GLY A 107 -13.24 7.02 7.28
N LYS A 108 -13.84 5.84 7.43
CA LYS A 108 -13.66 4.93 8.58
C LYS A 108 -13.31 3.53 8.08
N PRO A 109 -12.11 3.36 7.48
CA PRO A 109 -11.72 2.13 6.84
C PRO A 109 -11.72 0.95 7.82
N LYS A 110 -12.33 -0.15 7.41
CA LYS A 110 -12.24 -1.44 8.09
C LYS A 110 -10.92 -2.09 7.73
N LYS A 111 -10.30 -2.79 8.68
CA LYS A 111 -9.12 -3.60 8.39
C LYS A 111 -9.51 -4.71 7.42
N TYR A 112 -8.77 -4.83 6.32
CA TYR A 112 -8.92 -5.94 5.40
C TYR A 112 -8.43 -7.22 6.07
N ILE A 113 -9.30 -8.23 6.14
CA ILE A 113 -8.98 -9.55 6.68
C ILE A 113 -9.18 -10.51 5.52
N SER A 114 -8.08 -11.05 5.00
CA SER A 114 -8.14 -12.11 4.00
C SER A 114 -8.85 -13.33 4.59
N GLN A 115 -9.98 -13.72 4.00
CA GLN A 115 -10.59 -15.02 4.30
C GLN A 115 -9.72 -16.08 3.62
N ASN A 116 -9.15 -17.02 4.41
CA ASN A 116 -8.28 -18.13 4.01
C ASN A 116 -8.20 -18.39 2.50
N ARG A 117 -7.22 -17.76 1.82
CA ARG A 117 -6.80 -18.20 0.49
C ARG A 117 -5.93 -19.44 0.65
N ASN A 118 -6.55 -20.60 0.55
CA ASN A 118 -5.84 -21.85 0.26
C ASN A 118 -5.43 -21.82 -1.22
N GLU A 119 -4.41 -21.06 -1.60
CA GLU A 119 -3.84 -21.16 -2.95
C GLU A 119 -2.41 -20.62 -3.00
N SER A 120 -1.54 -21.40 -3.64
CA SER A 120 -0.09 -21.30 -3.73
C SER A 120 0.42 -19.88 -3.97
N VAL A 121 0.89 -19.25 -2.91
CA VAL A 121 1.56 -17.96 -2.98
C VAL A 121 2.97 -18.21 -3.51
N ILE A 122 3.31 -17.58 -4.63
CA ILE A 122 4.71 -17.46 -5.06
C ILE A 122 5.43 -16.71 -3.93
N VAL A 123 6.22 -17.44 -3.15
CA VAL A 123 7.21 -16.84 -2.27
C VAL A 123 8.22 -16.19 -3.20
N TRP A 124 8.31 -14.87 -3.18
CA TRP A 124 9.42 -14.18 -3.83
C TRP A 124 10.72 -14.63 -3.16
N GLN A 125 11.43 -15.57 -3.80
CA GLN A 125 12.88 -15.60 -3.69
C GLN A 125 13.37 -14.40 -4.50
N LEU A 126 13.59 -13.28 -3.80
CA LEU A 126 14.15 -12.08 -4.41
C LEU A 126 15.53 -12.43 -4.97
N PHE A 127 15.71 -12.14 -6.25
CA PHE A 127 16.90 -12.45 -7.04
C PHE A 127 18.18 -11.92 -6.38
N THR A 128 19.22 -12.77 -6.40
CA THR A 128 20.62 -12.50 -6.05
C THR A 128 21.25 -11.43 -6.90
#